data_AF-A0A519CRE3-F1
#
_entry.id   AF-A0A519CRE3-F1
#
_cell.length_a   1.000
_cell.length_b   1.000
_cell.length_c   1.000
_cell.angle_alpha   90.00
_cell.angle_beta   90.00
_cell.angle_gamma   90.00
#
_symmetry.space_group_name_H-M   'P 1'
#
loop_
_entity.id
_entity.type
_entity.pdbx_description
1 polymer ?
#
loop_
_entity_poly.entity_id
_entity_poly.type
_entity_poly.pdbx_seq_one_letter_code
_entity_poly.pdbx_strand_id
1 'polypeptide(L)' 'MVTDHYRGGHSVLGILNDGSNKVLVMLPKSENDVVTKFSKGDTVEANAIIVSWSSGLKIAKMAGTDARKV' A
#
# COMPACT_ATOMS: atom_id res chain seq x y z
N MET A 1 10.81 11.86 7.23
CA MET A 1 11.84 11.03 6.55
C MET A 1 11.20 9.69 6.25
N VAL A 2 11.14 9.27 4.98
CA VAL A 2 10.83 7.87 4.67
C VAL A 2 11.99 7.05 5.19
N THR A 3 11.74 6.28 6.24
CA THR A 3 12.72 5.35 6.82
C THR A 3 13.22 4.41 5.72
N ASP A 4 14.54 4.19 5.67
CA ASP A 4 15.24 3.41 4.63
C ASP A 4 14.62 2.01 4.39
N HIS A 5 13.85 1.52 5.36
CA HIS A 5 13.07 0.29 5.35
C HIS A 5 12.17 0.07 4.10
N TYR A 6 11.66 1.14 3.48
CA TYR A 6 10.78 1.04 2.31
C TYR A 6 11.55 1.10 0.97
N ARG A 7 12.86 1.38 1.00
CA ARG A 7 13.67 1.52 -0.20
C ARG A 7 13.85 0.16 -0.89
N GLY A 8 13.54 0.09 -2.18
CA GLY A 8 13.55 -1.17 -2.94
C GLY A 8 12.37 -2.10 -2.65
N GLY A 9 11.40 -1.65 -1.87
CA GLY A 9 10.10 -2.30 -1.72
C GLY A 9 9.12 -1.94 -2.83
N HIS A 10 8.00 -2.64 -2.90
CA HIS A 10 6.92 -2.37 -3.85
C HIS A 10 5.83 -1.51 -3.23
N SER A 11 4.99 -0.93 -4.09
CA SER A 11 3.79 -0.21 -3.66
C SER A 11 2.55 -0.80 -4.32
N VAL A 12 1.48 -0.92 -3.55
CA VAL A 12 0.17 -1.38 -4.03
C VAL A 12 -0.76 -0.18 -4.08
N LEU A 13 -1.39 0.06 -5.24
CA LEU A 13 -2.44 1.08 -5.40
C LEU A 13 -3.79 0.39 -5.49
N GLY A 14 -4.69 0.72 -4.57
CA GLY A 14 -6.03 0.15 -4.47
C GLY A 14 -7.12 1.18 -4.16
N ILE A 15 -8.32 0.68 -3.97
CA ILE A 15 -9.50 1.44 -3.54
C ILE A 15 -9.78 1.10 -2.07
N LEU A 16 -10.09 2.10 -1.24
CA LEU A 16 -10.43 1.88 0.16
C LEU A 16 -11.90 1.47 0.30
N ASN A 17 -12.19 0.24 0.74
CA ASN A 17 -13.53 -0.27 1.07
C ASN A 17 -14.61 0.09 0.02
N ASP A 18 -14.32 -0.14 -1.26
CA ASP A 18 -15.20 0.20 -2.40
C ASP A 18 -15.60 1.68 -2.51
N GLY A 19 -14.87 2.56 -1.81
CA GLY A 19 -15.08 4.00 -1.84
C GLY A 19 -14.54 4.70 -3.09
N SER A 20 -14.61 6.02 -3.11
CA SER A 20 -14.08 6.84 -4.22
C SER A 20 -12.61 7.27 -4.03
N ASN A 21 -12.02 6.92 -2.88
CA ASN A 21 -10.65 7.29 -2.52
C ASN A 21 -9.69 6.15 -2.84
N LYS A 22 -8.54 6.53 -3.38
CA LYS A 22 -7.43 5.62 -3.68
C LYS A 22 -6.46 5.56 -2.52
N VAL A 23 -5.79 4.43 -2.39
CA VAL A 23 -4.78 4.19 -1.36
C VAL A 23 -3.54 3.62 -2.01
N LEU A 24 -2.41 4.28 -1.79
CA LEU A 24 -1.10 3.80 -2.17
C LEU A 24 -0.37 3.29 -0.92
N VAL A 25 -0.20 1.99 -0.77
CA VAL A 25 0.54 1.38 0.34
C VAL A 25 1.94 1.05 -0.11
N MET A 26 2.93 1.69 0.50
CA MET A 26 4.35 1.35 0.35
C MET A 26 4.67 0.21 1.30
N LEU A 27 5.25 -0.87 0.79
CA LEU A 27 5.58 -2.07 1.55
C LEU A 27 7.10 -2.26 1.54
N PRO A 28 7.71 -2.76 2.63
CA PRO A 28 9.15 -2.92 2.72
C PRO A 28 9.64 -4.03 1.78
N LYS A 29 10.94 -3.98 1.44
CA LYS A 29 11.59 -4.98 0.58
C LYS A 29 11.40 -6.42 1.08
N SER A 30 11.31 -6.62 2.39
CA SER A 30 11.10 -7.93 3.02
C SER A 30 9.79 -8.61 2.59
N GLU A 31 8.81 -7.86 2.08
CA GLU A 31 7.51 -8.39 1.67
C GLU A 31 7.37 -8.55 0.15
N ASN A 32 8.40 -8.25 -0.63
CA ASN A 32 8.33 -8.29 -2.09
C ASN A 32 7.88 -9.65 -2.65
N ASP A 33 8.28 -10.76 -2.03
CA ASP A 33 7.91 -12.12 -2.44
C ASP A 33 6.40 -12.41 -2.30
N VAL A 34 5.70 -11.63 -1.49
CA VAL A 34 4.23 -11.69 -1.33
C VAL A 34 3.58 -10.68 -2.26
N VAL A 35 4.05 -9.43 -2.24
CA VAL A 35 3.45 -8.31 -2.98
C VAL A 35 3.46 -8.54 -4.49
N THR A 36 4.53 -9.14 -5.01
CA THR A 36 4.67 -9.42 -6.46
C THR A 36 3.70 -10.48 -6.98
N LYS A 37 3.04 -11.24 -6.09
CA LYS A 37 2.05 -12.26 -6.46
C LYS A 37 0.63 -11.72 -6.53
N PHE A 38 0.38 -10.50 -6.03
CA PHE A 38 -0.95 -9.90 -6.07
C PHE A 38 -1.37 -9.63 -7.51
N SER A 39 -2.65 -9.89 -7.79
CA SER A 39 -3.26 -9.67 -9.09
C SER A 39 -4.34 -8.60 -9.04
N LYS A 40 -4.65 -7.99 -10.19
CA LYS A 40 -5.75 -7.04 -10.29
C LYS A 40 -7.06 -7.70 -9.87
N GLY A 41 -7.78 -7.08 -8.95
CA GLY A 41 -9.04 -7.59 -8.40
C GLY A 41 -8.87 -8.36 -7.09
N ASP A 42 -7.64 -8.63 -6.66
CA ASP A 42 -7.40 -9.23 -5.34
C ASP A 42 -7.70 -8.21 -4.23
N THR A 43 -8.37 -8.69 -3.18
CA THR A 43 -8.50 -7.97 -1.92
C THR A 43 -7.25 -8.21 -1.08
N VAL A 44 -6.62 -7.13 -0.63
CA VAL A 44 -5.39 -7.17 0.16
C VAL A 44 -5.61 -6.45 1.48
N GLU A 45 -5.25 -7.12 2.57
CA GLU A 45 -5.15 -6.52 3.91
C GLU A 45 -3.69 -6.20 4.23
N ALA A 46 -3.45 -5.08 4.90
CA ALA A 46 -2.15 -4.69 5.42
C ALA A 46 -2.32 -3.76 6.62
N ASN A 47 -1.37 -3.80 7.55
CA ASN A 47 -1.26 -2.80 8.61
C ASN A 47 -0.54 -1.58 8.05
N ALA A 48 -1.13 -0.39 8.12
CA ALA A 48 -0.48 0.80 7.53
C ALA A 48 -0.82 2.11 8.24
N ILE A 49 0.11 3.06 8.15
CA ILE A 49 0.00 4.41 8.71
C ILE A 49 0.00 5.42 7.56
N ILE A 50 -0.91 6.40 7.60
CA ILE A 50 -0.97 7.48 6.61
C ILE A 50 0.26 8.38 6.77
N VAL A 51 1.05 8.51 5.72
CA VAL A 51 2.24 9.39 5.67
C VAL A 51 2.01 10.64 4.84
N SER A 52 1.02 10.64 3.96
CA SER A 52 0.62 11.80 3.18
C SER A 52 -0.82 11.65 2.68
N TRP A 53 -1.52 12.77 2.59
CA TRP A 53 -2.87 12.86 2.05
C TRP A 53 -2.94 13.93 0.96
N SER A 54 -3.53 13.59 -0.18
CA SER A 54 -3.86 14.55 -1.23
C SER A 54 -5.36 14.60 -1.45
N SER A 55 -5.98 15.73 -1.13
CA SER A 55 -7.41 15.98 -1.37
C SER A 55 -7.72 16.07 -2.86
N GLY A 56 -6.89 16.78 -3.64
CA GLY A 56 -7.08 16.94 -5.08
C GLY A 56 -7.00 15.62 -5.85
N LEU A 57 -6.06 14.75 -5.47
CA LEU A 57 -5.91 13.43 -6.11
C LEU A 57 -6.80 12.35 -5.48
N LYS A 58 -7.41 12.64 -4.32
CA LYS A 58 -8.14 11.67 -3.49
C LYS A 58 -7.30 10.42 -3.20
N ILE A 59 -6.02 10.63 -2.88
CA ILE A 59 -5.04 9.56 -2.61
C ILE A 59 -4.47 9.72 -1.20
N ALA A 60 -4.58 8.67 -0.41
CA ALA A 60 -3.77 8.47 0.79
C ALA A 60 -2.49 7.69 0.42
N LYS A 61 -1.33 8.20 0.79
CA LYS A 61 -0.08 7.43 0.78
C LYS A 61 0.15 6.87 2.16
N MET A 62 0.36 5.57 2.24
CA MET A 62 0.50 4.83 3.49
C MET A 62 1.82 4.09 3.48
N ALA A 63 2.43 3.99 4.65
CA ALA A 63 3.58 3.13 4.90
C ALA A 63 3.04 1.90 5.64
N GLY A 64 3.11 0.72 5.02
CA GLY A 64 2.48 -0.49 5.51
C GLY A 64 3.41 -1.68 5.68
N THR A 65 2.93 -2.67 6.42
CA THR A 65 3.56 -3.96 6.67
C THR A 65 2.51 -5.05 6.78
N ASP A 66 2.92 -6.31 6.79
CA ASP A 66 2.05 -7.48 6.93
C ASP A 66 0.99 -7.57 5.82
N ALA A 67 1.40 -7.33 4.58
CA ALA A 67 0.52 -7.41 3.43
C ALA A 67 0.17 -8.86 3.07
N ARG A 68 -1.13 -9.15 2.96
CA ARG A 68 -1.63 -10.49 2.63
C ARG A 68 -2.93 -10.42 1.82
N LYS A 69 -3.16 -11.45 1.00
CA LYS A 69 -4.41 -11.64 0.27
C LYS A 69 -5.48 -12.24 1.20
N VAL A 70 -6.72 -11.78 1.06
CA VAL A 70 -7.92 -12.31 1.74
C VAL A 70 -8.76 -13.13 0.77
#